data_AF-A0A0P7YKE9-F1
#
_entry.id   AF-A0A0P7YKE9-F1
#
_cell.length_a   1.000
_cell.length_b   1.000
_cell.length_c   1.000
_cell.angle_alpha   90.00
_cell.angle_beta   90.00
_cell.angle_gamma   90.00
#
_symmetry.space_group_name_H-M   'P 1'
#
loop_
_entity.id
_entity.type
_entity.pdbx_description
1 polymer ?
#
loop_
_entity_poly.entity_id
_entity_poly.type
_entity_poly.pdbx_seq_one_letter_code
_entity_poly.pdbx_strand_id
1 'polypeptide(L)'
;MNDTLHTSETQDFELAFEQKYVRVLISPELKIVICELLADYIPIEDFKDAFHQIGEIVKAGNYEKFIFDKRSLRAFHQPTMEWYFIYWKKEMLEYGVKTHRKILPDEKWFEKMVQIAKAQILQNYPDNIIDQLDIKYCDTIEEAIAK
;
A
#
# COMPACT_ATOMS: atom_id res chain seq x y z
N MET A 1 -10.59 -28.31 0.87
CA MET A 1 -11.56 -27.23 0.57
C MET A 1 -11.21 -26.11 1.53
N ASN A 2 -10.47 -25.10 1.05
CA ASN A 2 -10.25 -23.88 1.81
C ASN A 2 -11.25 -22.87 1.24
N ASP A 3 -12.41 -22.76 1.88
CA ASP A 3 -13.32 -21.64 1.66
C ASP A 3 -12.68 -20.41 2.27
N THR A 4 -11.87 -19.71 1.47
CA THR A 4 -11.39 -18.38 1.80
C THR A 4 -12.60 -17.45 1.75
N LEU A 5 -13.05 -17.00 2.91
CA LEU A 5 -14.11 -16.03 3.09
C LEU A 5 -13.70 -14.71 2.41
N HIS A 6 -14.05 -14.54 1.14
CA HIS A 6 -14.07 -13.22 0.53
C HIS A 6 -15.21 -12.44 1.20
N THR A 7 -14.91 -11.33 1.88
CA THR A 7 -15.96 -10.36 2.22
C THR A 7 -16.57 -9.85 0.91
N SER A 8 -17.83 -9.43 0.92
CA SER A 8 -18.52 -8.92 -0.28
C SER A 8 -17.76 -7.79 -1.01
N GLU A 9 -16.84 -7.16 -0.30
CA GLU A 9 -16.04 -6.01 -0.67
C GLU A 9 -14.91 -6.34 -1.66
N THR A 10 -14.40 -7.58 -1.62
CA THR A 10 -13.28 -8.04 -2.47
C THR A 10 -13.68 -9.26 -3.30
N GLN A 11 -14.96 -9.37 -3.66
CA GLN A 11 -15.47 -10.52 -4.41
C GLN A 11 -14.85 -10.62 -5.82
N ASP A 12 -14.53 -9.48 -6.43
CA ASP A 12 -13.88 -9.38 -7.76
C ASP A 12 -12.35 -9.35 -7.69
N PHE A 13 -11.79 -9.77 -6.56
CA PHE A 13 -10.35 -9.82 -6.33
C PHE A 13 -9.89 -11.25 -6.08
N GLU A 14 -8.79 -11.62 -6.74
CA GLU A 14 -8.10 -12.88 -6.53
C GLU A 14 -6.88 -12.70 -5.61
N LEU A 15 -6.57 -13.74 -4.84
CA LEU A 15 -5.37 -13.77 -4.00
C LEU A 15 -4.13 -13.93 -4.90
N ALA A 16 -3.30 -12.89 -4.97
CA ALA A 16 -2.03 -12.96 -5.67
C ALA A 16 -0.99 -13.71 -4.83
N PHE A 17 -0.86 -13.35 -3.56
CA PHE A 17 -0.10 -14.10 -2.57
C PHE A 17 -0.46 -13.71 -1.14
N GLU A 18 -0.14 -14.59 -0.21
CA GLU A 18 -0.17 -14.34 1.23
C GLU A 18 1.17 -14.75 1.84
N GLN A 19 1.70 -13.92 2.71
CA GLN A 19 2.91 -14.17 3.49
C GLN A 19 2.62 -13.89 4.97
N LYS A 20 3.62 -14.09 5.82
CA LYS A 20 3.52 -13.87 7.28
C LYS A 20 2.94 -12.51 7.68
N TYR A 21 3.28 -11.46 6.95
CA TYR A 21 2.98 -10.08 7.34
C TYR A 21 2.02 -9.35 6.39
N VAL A 22 1.75 -9.93 5.21
CA VAL A 22 0.96 -9.27 4.17
C VAL A 22 0.04 -10.24 3.46
N ARG A 23 -1.11 -9.74 3.06
CA ARG A 23 -1.99 -10.38 2.08
C ARG A 23 -2.14 -9.43 0.89
N VAL A 24 -1.98 -9.97 -0.32
CA VAL A 24 -2.05 -9.19 -1.55
C VAL A 24 -3.13 -9.74 -2.45
N LEU A 25 -4.10 -8.89 -2.77
CA LEU A 25 -5.21 -9.18 -3.68
C LEU A 25 -5.07 -8.35 -4.94
N ILE A 26 -5.50 -8.89 -6.08
CA ILE A 26 -5.48 -8.19 -7.37
C ILE A 26 -6.82 -8.30 -8.07
N SER A 27 -7.17 -7.26 -8.81
CA SER A 27 -8.28 -7.29 -9.76
C SER A 27 -7.77 -6.74 -11.09
N PRO A 28 -7.46 -7.60 -12.07
CA PRO A 28 -7.03 -7.16 -13.40
C PRO A 28 -8.10 -6.31 -14.12
N GLU A 29 -9.38 -6.64 -13.91
CA GLU A 29 -10.51 -5.89 -14.49
C GLU A 29 -10.57 -4.45 -13.96
N LEU A 30 -10.48 -4.29 -12.64
CA LEU A 30 -10.48 -2.97 -12.01
C LEU A 30 -9.10 -2.28 -12.09
N LYS A 31 -8.05 -3.00 -12.49
CA LYS A 31 -6.64 -2.57 -12.48
C LYS A 31 -6.18 -2.12 -11.09
N ILE A 32 -6.61 -2.85 -10.06
CA ILE A 32 -6.32 -2.55 -8.65
C ILE A 32 -5.44 -3.65 -8.05
N VAL A 33 -4.45 -3.23 -7.26
CA VAL A 33 -3.74 -4.09 -6.31
C VAL A 33 -4.07 -3.62 -4.89
N ILE A 34 -4.47 -4.54 -4.02
CA ILE A 34 -4.69 -4.30 -2.58
C ILE A 34 -3.60 -5.01 -1.81
N CYS A 35 -2.91 -4.28 -0.94
CA CYS A 35 -1.99 -4.84 0.05
C CYS A 35 -2.54 -4.57 1.44
N GLU A 36 -2.76 -5.64 2.19
CA GLU A 36 -3.19 -5.61 3.57
C GLU A 36 -2.05 -6.05 4.47
N LEU A 37 -1.76 -5.27 5.51
CA LEU A 37 -0.82 -5.67 6.55
C LEU A 37 -1.54 -6.54 7.59
N LEU A 38 -0.89 -7.62 8.01
CA LEU A 38 -1.45 -8.64 8.90
C LEU A 38 -0.87 -8.61 10.33
N ALA A 39 0.06 -7.68 10.61
CA ALA A 39 0.75 -7.60 11.89
C ALA A 39 0.87 -6.16 12.41
N ASP A 40 1.14 -6.05 13.71
CA ASP A 40 1.35 -4.80 14.43
C ASP A 40 2.70 -4.14 14.12
N TYR A 41 3.69 -4.95 13.73
CA TYR A 41 5.01 -4.54 13.29
C TYR A 41 5.53 -5.49 12.20
N ILE A 42 6.27 -4.91 11.25
CA ILE A 42 6.89 -5.64 10.14
C ILE A 42 8.36 -5.21 10.08
N PRO A 43 9.32 -6.16 10.18
CA PRO A 43 10.72 -5.85 9.95
C PRO A 43 10.93 -5.28 8.54
N ILE A 44 11.85 -4.33 8.40
CA ILE A 44 12.03 -3.60 7.13
C ILE A 44 12.39 -4.52 5.95
N GLU A 45 13.14 -5.59 6.17
CA GLU A 45 13.52 -6.50 5.08
C GLU A 45 12.32 -7.33 4.61
N ASP A 46 11.51 -7.88 5.53
CA ASP A 46 10.24 -8.54 5.17
C ASP A 46 9.28 -7.58 4.44
N PHE A 47 9.24 -6.31 4.86
CA PHE A 47 8.46 -5.29 4.17
C PHE A 47 8.95 -5.09 2.74
N LYS A 48 10.25 -4.90 2.54
CA LYS A 48 10.82 -4.69 1.20
C LYS A 48 10.61 -5.90 0.30
N ASP A 49 10.80 -7.11 0.81
CA ASP A 49 10.61 -8.34 0.04
C ASP A 49 9.17 -8.47 -0.47
N ALA A 50 8.19 -8.26 0.40
CA ALA A 50 6.78 -8.22 0.01
C ALA A 50 6.51 -7.14 -1.05
N PHE A 51 7.05 -5.93 -0.86
CA PHE A 51 6.82 -4.81 -1.77
C PHE A 51 7.55 -4.96 -3.11
N HIS A 52 8.72 -5.60 -3.16
CA HIS A 52 9.36 -6.00 -4.41
C HIS A 52 8.50 -7.01 -5.18
N GLN A 53 7.94 -8.00 -4.50
CA GLN A 53 7.02 -8.97 -5.14
C GLN A 53 5.75 -8.29 -5.69
N ILE A 54 5.19 -7.33 -4.95
CA ILE A 54 4.10 -6.48 -5.48
C ILE A 54 4.57 -5.72 -6.72
N GLY A 55 5.79 -5.20 -6.71
CA GLY A 55 6.35 -4.49 -7.85
C GLY A 55 6.43 -5.34 -9.12
N GLU A 56 6.85 -6.60 -9.01
CA GLU A 56 6.86 -7.55 -10.13
C GLU A 56 5.44 -7.86 -10.65
N ILE A 57 4.45 -7.97 -9.75
CA ILE A 57 3.03 -8.11 -10.15
C ILE A 57 2.55 -6.89 -10.91
N VAL A 58 2.85 -5.69 -10.39
CA VAL A 58 2.47 -4.42 -11.03
C VAL A 58 3.10 -4.31 -12.42
N LYS A 59 4.40 -4.62 -12.54
CA LYS A 59 5.16 -4.59 -13.79
C LYS A 59 4.68 -5.59 -14.84
N ALA A 60 4.27 -6.78 -14.41
CA ALA A 60 3.75 -7.81 -15.31
C ALA A 60 2.30 -7.53 -15.73
N GLY A 61 1.55 -6.78 -14.93
CA GLY A 61 0.17 -6.39 -15.20
C GLY A 61 0.04 -4.95 -15.74
N ASN A 62 -1.20 -4.51 -15.91
CA ASN A 62 -1.54 -3.14 -16.28
C ASN A 62 -2.35 -2.49 -15.16
N TYR A 63 -1.76 -2.42 -13.96
CA TYR A 63 -2.40 -1.87 -12.77
C TYR A 63 -2.20 -0.37 -12.66
N GLU A 64 -3.24 0.35 -12.23
CA GLU A 64 -3.24 1.81 -12.17
C GLU A 64 -3.47 2.34 -10.74
N LYS A 65 -4.00 1.48 -9.85
CA LYS A 65 -4.35 1.83 -8.47
C LYS A 65 -3.75 0.84 -7.47
N PHE A 66 -3.16 1.38 -6.41
CA PHE A 66 -2.67 0.62 -5.26
C PHE A 66 -3.39 1.05 -3.98
N ILE A 67 -4.06 0.11 -3.33
CA ILE A 67 -4.72 0.29 -2.04
C ILE A 67 -3.82 -0.31 -0.97
N PHE A 68 -3.48 0.49 0.03
CA PHE A 68 -2.64 0.06 1.13
C PHE A 68 -3.40 0.13 2.46
N ASP A 69 -3.86 -1.03 2.92
CA ASP A 69 -4.48 -1.18 4.22
C ASP A 69 -3.43 -1.48 5.30
N LYS A 70 -3.29 -0.53 6.21
CA LYS A 70 -2.29 -0.55 7.28
C LYS A 70 -2.94 -0.69 8.66
N ARG A 71 -4.25 -0.92 8.74
CA ARG A 71 -5.03 -0.89 10.00
C ARG A 71 -4.47 -1.81 11.09
N SER A 72 -3.76 -2.88 10.71
CA SER A 72 -3.14 -3.80 11.67
C SER A 72 -1.89 -3.24 12.37
N LEU A 73 -1.23 -2.21 11.82
CA LEU A 73 0.00 -1.68 12.42
C LEU A 73 -0.26 -1.00 13.76
N ARG A 74 0.65 -1.20 14.71
CA ARG A 74 0.74 -0.46 15.98
C ARG A 74 2.10 0.19 16.20
N ALA A 75 3.03 -0.01 15.29
CA ALA A 75 4.34 0.62 15.29
C ALA A 75 4.56 1.44 14.00
N PHE A 76 5.19 2.60 14.15
CA PHE A 76 5.62 3.43 13.03
C PHE A 76 7.14 3.32 12.85
N HIS A 77 7.58 2.87 11.68
CA HIS A 77 9.00 2.73 11.35
C HIS A 77 9.39 3.69 10.22
N GLN A 78 10.04 4.80 10.59
CA GLN A 78 10.42 5.87 9.65
C GLN A 78 11.27 5.39 8.46
N PRO A 79 12.31 4.55 8.63
CA PRO A 79 13.11 4.07 7.50
C PRO A 79 12.27 3.30 6.46
N THR A 80 11.28 2.53 6.91
CA THR A 80 10.35 1.83 6.01
C THR A 80 9.49 2.84 5.23
N MET A 81 8.96 3.88 5.91
CA MET A 81 8.17 4.90 5.25
C MET A 81 8.98 5.68 4.22
N GLU A 82 10.20 6.08 4.56
CA GLU A 82 11.10 6.78 3.63
C GLU A 82 11.42 5.92 2.40
N TRP A 83 11.80 4.65 2.62
CA TRP A 83 12.09 3.74 1.51
C TRP A 83 10.87 3.56 0.58
N TYR A 84 9.70 3.32 1.17
CA TYR A 84 8.43 3.17 0.44
C TYR A 84 8.09 4.41 -0.39
N PHE A 85 8.37 5.61 0.14
CA PHE A 85 8.06 6.86 -0.55
C PHE A 85 9.05 7.23 -1.64
N ILE A 86 10.35 7.01 -1.41
CA ILE A 86 11.39 7.49 -2.31
C ILE A 86 11.70 6.49 -3.42
N TYR A 87 11.75 5.21 -3.09
CA TYR A 87 12.16 4.17 -4.05
C TYR A 87 10.95 3.46 -4.63
N TRP A 88 10.16 2.80 -3.77
CA TRP A 88 9.10 1.92 -4.26
C TRP A 88 8.02 2.66 -5.04
N LYS A 89 7.49 3.78 -4.50
CA LYS A 89 6.49 4.58 -5.21
C LYS A 89 6.98 5.13 -6.55
N LYS A 90 8.27 5.45 -6.65
CA LYS A 90 8.86 5.94 -7.91
C LYS A 90 8.83 4.84 -8.96
N GLU A 91 9.24 3.64 -8.60
CA GLU A 91 9.17 2.48 -9.48
C GLU A 91 7.72 2.17 -9.89
N MET A 92 6.78 2.21 -8.94
CA MET A 92 5.37 1.95 -9.25
C MET A 92 4.76 2.98 -10.19
N LEU A 93 5.18 4.25 -10.08
CA LEU A 93 4.77 5.30 -11.03
C LEU A 93 5.26 5.00 -12.45
N GLU A 94 6.51 4.54 -12.59
CA GLU A 94 7.08 4.11 -13.88
C GLU A 94 6.32 2.92 -14.48
N TYR A 95 5.78 2.04 -13.64
CA TYR A 95 4.92 0.93 -14.06
C TYR A 95 3.43 1.32 -14.24
N GLY A 96 3.05 2.59 -14.03
CA GLY A 96 1.72 3.11 -14.33
C GLY A 96 0.79 3.29 -13.13
N VAL A 97 1.20 2.91 -11.92
CA VAL A 97 0.41 3.09 -10.69
C VAL A 97 0.51 4.54 -10.22
N LYS A 98 -0.52 5.32 -10.54
CA LYS A 98 -0.62 6.75 -10.17
C LYS A 98 -1.54 6.98 -8.98
N THR A 99 -2.52 6.10 -8.81
CA THR A 99 -3.56 6.24 -7.80
C THR A 99 -3.18 5.43 -6.57
N HIS A 100 -3.15 6.09 -5.41
CA HIS A 100 -2.94 5.43 -4.14
C HIS A 100 -4.05 5.76 -3.15
N ARG A 101 -4.54 4.72 -2.49
CA ARG A 101 -5.46 4.85 -1.35
C ARG A 101 -4.81 4.22 -0.13
N LYS A 102 -4.98 4.85 1.02
CA LYS A 102 -4.37 4.41 2.27
C LYS A 102 -5.45 4.34 3.33
N ILE A 103 -5.48 3.23 4.05
CA ILE A 103 -6.32 3.05 5.22
C ILE A 103 -5.36 2.96 6.41
N LEU A 104 -5.56 3.84 7.39
CA LEU A 104 -4.68 3.97 8.55
C LEU A 104 -5.26 3.24 9.76
N PRO A 105 -4.44 2.87 10.75
CA PRO A 105 -4.92 2.51 12.08
C PRO A 105 -5.76 3.64 12.69
N ASP A 106 -6.75 3.28 13.52
CA ASP A 106 -7.65 4.23 14.19
C ASP A 106 -6.92 5.15 15.19
N GLU A 107 -5.72 4.76 15.61
CA GLU A 107 -4.92 5.51 16.55
C GLU A 107 -4.42 6.84 15.94
N LYS A 108 -5.01 7.96 16.37
CA LYS A 108 -4.67 9.33 15.91
C LYS A 108 -3.19 9.69 15.97
N TRP A 109 -2.42 9.08 16.88
CA TRP A 109 -0.98 9.32 16.95
C TRP A 109 -0.26 8.80 15.71
N PHE A 110 -0.75 7.71 15.09
CA PHE A 110 -0.17 7.11 13.90
C PHE A 110 -0.26 8.07 12.71
N GLU A 111 -1.44 8.67 12.49
CA GLU A 111 -1.64 9.69 11.48
C GLU A 111 -0.66 10.85 11.66
N LYS A 112 -0.50 11.33 12.89
CA LYS A 112 0.44 12.42 13.21
C LYS A 112 1.89 12.05 12.87
N MET A 113 2.31 10.82 13.17
CA MET A 113 3.65 10.34 12.80
C MET A 113 3.84 10.28 11.27
N VAL A 114 2.83 9.82 10.53
CA VAL A 114 2.84 9.83 9.06
C VAL A 114 2.95 11.26 8.52
N GLN A 115 2.22 12.23 9.10
CA GLN A 115 2.30 13.62 8.68
C GLN A 115 3.71 14.21 8.90
N ILE A 116 4.31 13.96 10.08
CA ILE A 116 5.66 14.41 10.41
C ILE A 116 6.70 13.82 9.44
N ALA A 117 6.66 12.51 9.23
CA ALA A 117 7.59 11.85 8.33
C ALA A 117 7.42 12.30 6.88
N LYS A 118 6.18 12.55 6.43
CA LYS A 118 5.92 13.10 5.08
C LYS A 118 6.53 14.49 4.93
N ALA A 119 6.39 15.35 5.93
CA ALA A 119 6.98 16.70 5.91
C ALA A 119 8.51 16.63 5.82
N GLN A 120 9.15 15.73 6.58
CA GLN A 120 10.60 15.52 6.51
C GLN A 120 11.04 15.01 5.14
N ILE A 121 10.30 14.06 4.54
CA ILE A 121 10.59 13.56 3.20
C ILE A 121 10.51 14.69 2.16
N LEU A 122 9.46 15.52 2.20
CA LEU A 122 9.30 16.65 1.29
C LEU A 122 10.42 17.67 1.40
N GLN A 123 10.96 17.87 2.61
CA GLN A 123 12.09 18.76 2.84
C GLN A 123 13.42 18.16 2.35
N ASN A 124 13.64 16.87 2.59
CA ASN A 124 14.92 16.21 2.32
C ASN A 124 15.08 15.77 0.86
N TYR A 125 13.96 15.59 0.14
CA TYR A 125 13.93 15.11 -1.23
C TYR A 125 13.13 16.07 -2.10
N PRO A 126 13.69 17.21 -2.54
CA PRO A 126 12.96 18.19 -3.35
C PRO A 126 12.49 17.62 -4.69
N ASP A 127 13.22 16.67 -5.27
CA ASP A 127 12.89 16.00 -6.54
C ASP A 127 11.98 14.75 -6.36
N ASN A 128 11.25 14.68 -5.24
CA ASN A 128 10.32 13.58 -5.00
C ASN A 128 9.16 13.60 -6.01
N ILE A 129 8.48 12.46 -6.15
CA ILE A 129 7.36 12.28 -7.10
C ILE A 129 5.98 12.42 -6.45
N ILE A 130 5.87 12.96 -5.23
CA ILE A 130 4.60 12.94 -4.47
C ILE A 130 3.51 13.76 -5.18
N ASP A 131 3.88 14.85 -5.84
CA ASP A 131 3.00 15.72 -6.62
C ASP A 131 2.48 15.06 -7.91
N GLN A 132 3.15 14.00 -8.38
CA GLN A 132 2.75 13.20 -9.54
C GLN A 132 1.77 12.07 -9.19
N LEU A 133 1.47 11.86 -7.90
CA LEU A 133 0.64 10.77 -7.41
C LEU A 133 -0.70 11.28 -6.86
N ASP A 134 -1.81 10.61 -7.18
CA ASP A 134 -3.11 10.83 -6.53
C ASP A 134 -3.18 9.99 -5.25
N ILE A 135 -2.73 10.57 -4.12
CA ILE A 135 -2.73 9.91 -2.82
C ILE A 135 -3.89 10.42 -1.96
N LYS A 136 -4.80 9.53 -1.57
CA LYS A 136 -5.89 9.83 -0.64
C LYS A 136 -5.95 8.84 0.52
N TYR A 137 -6.51 9.30 1.64
CA TYR A 137 -6.87 8.44 2.77
C TYR A 137 -8.35 8.05 2.65
N CYS A 138 -8.64 6.81 3.02
CA CYS A 138 -9.98 6.22 3.03
C CYS A 138 -10.18 5.50 4.37
N ASP A 139 -11.44 5.34 4.77
CA ASP A 139 -11.84 4.70 6.01
C ASP A 139 -12.10 3.20 5.79
N THR A 140 -12.49 2.80 4.57
CA THR A 140 -12.78 1.40 4.22
C THR A 140 -12.17 0.97 2.88
N ILE A 141 -12.16 -0.35 2.64
CA ILE A 141 -11.67 -0.94 1.38
C ILE A 141 -12.60 -0.57 0.22
N GLU A 142 -13.91 -0.60 0.42
CA GLU A 142 -14.93 -0.24 -0.58
C GLU A 142 -14.77 1.21 -1.00
N GLU A 143 -14.56 2.11 -0.05
CA GLU A 143 -14.29 3.51 -0.33
C GLU A 143 -12.99 3.67 -1.14
N ALA A 144 -11.94 2.93 -0.78
CA ALA A 144 -10.67 2.93 -1.50
C ALA A 144 -10.79 2.33 -2.92
N ILE A 145 -11.67 1.35 -3.13
CA ILE A 145 -11.98 0.80 -4.44
C ILE A 145 -12.74 1.83 -5.29
N ALA A 146 -13.75 2.49 -4.72
CA ALA A 146 -14.61 3.44 -5.41
C ALA A 146 -13.92 4.78 -5.76
N LYS A 147 -12.99 5.25 -4.93
CA LYS A 147 -12.26 6.51 -5.13
C LYS A 147 -11.03 6.36 -6.02
#